data_AF-A0A7S3KL48-F1
#
_entry.id   AF-A0A7S3KL48-F1
#
_cell.length_a   1.000
_cell.length_b   1.000
_cell.length_c   1.000
_cell.angle_alpha   90.00
_cell.angle_beta   90.00
_cell.angle_gamma   90.00
#
_symmetry.space_group_name_H-M   'P 1'
#
loop_
_entity.id
_entity.type
_entity.pdbx_description
1 polymer ?
#
loop_
_entity_poly.entity_id
_entity_poly.type
_entity_poly.pdbx_seq_one_letter_code
_entity_poly.pdbx_strand_id
1 'polypeptide(L)'
;MMMPKPISAVILAFPIKEAHQEMRDKMRDDFKADPDSSVTFIKQKIRMACGTMAILHATLNCSEEMEHKGFLKDLVDFGSKIEDETTAPDELAQFLIDSEELEKVHGEC
;
A
#
# COMPACT_ATOMS: atom_id res chain seq x y z
N MET A 1 -24.64 1.28 18.19
CA MET A 1 -23.21 1.13 17.85
C MET A 1 -23.08 1.48 16.38
N MET A 2 -22.37 2.55 16.02
CA MET A 2 -22.45 3.14 14.67
C MET A 2 -21.16 2.97 13.86
N MET A 3 -20.93 1.75 13.39
CA MET A 3 -20.07 1.47 12.23
C MET A 3 -20.81 0.40 11.40
N PRO A 4 -21.11 0.63 10.12
CA PRO A 4 -21.73 -0.38 9.27
C PRO A 4 -20.78 -1.58 9.18
N LYS A 5 -21.35 -2.79 9.25
CA LYS A 5 -20.62 -4.06 9.16
C LYS A 5 -20.97 -4.74 7.83
N PRO A 6 -20.04 -5.48 7.21
CA PRO A 6 -18.65 -5.74 7.65
C PRO A 6 -17.71 -4.52 7.50
N ILE A 7 -16.54 -4.57 8.15
CA ILE A 7 -15.47 -3.58 8.02
C ILE A 7 -14.24 -4.33 7.50
N SER A 8 -13.78 -4.00 6.31
CA SER A 8 -12.69 -4.72 5.63
C SER A 8 -11.32 -4.09 5.92
N ALA A 9 -11.25 -2.77 6.11
CA ALA A 9 -10.01 -2.05 6.41
C ALA A 9 -10.21 -0.85 7.35
N VAL A 10 -9.15 -0.44 8.04
CA VAL A 10 -9.08 0.77 8.87
C VAL A 10 -7.84 1.58 8.48
N ILE A 11 -8.02 2.87 8.16
CA ILE A 11 -6.94 3.80 7.86
C ILE A 11 -6.73 4.71 9.06
N LEU A 12 -5.53 4.68 9.65
CA LEU A 12 -5.17 5.53 10.79
C LEU A 12 -4.32 6.72 10.32
N ALA A 13 -4.92 7.91 10.32
CA ALA A 13 -4.17 9.16 10.19
C ALA A 13 -3.64 9.57 11.58
N PHE A 14 -2.32 9.63 11.73
CA PHE A 14 -1.69 10.03 12.99
C PHE A 14 -0.49 10.95 12.75
N PRO A 15 -0.22 11.91 13.66
CA PRO A 15 0.92 12.81 13.53
C PRO A 15 2.24 12.08 13.79
N ILE A 16 3.16 12.16 12.83
CA ILE A 16 4.50 11.60 12.98
C ILE A 16 5.35 12.57 13.81
N LYS A 17 5.95 12.05 14.89
CA LYS A 17 6.88 12.77 15.79
C LYS A 17 8.19 11.98 15.83
N GLU A 18 9.27 12.61 16.26
CA GLU A 18 10.61 11.99 16.35
C GLU A 18 10.58 10.72 17.21
N ALA A 19 9.95 10.75 18.38
CA ALA A 19 9.80 9.55 19.23
C ALA A 19 9.09 8.38 18.51
N HIS A 20 8.17 8.66 17.58
CA HIS A 20 7.53 7.62 16.76
C HIS A 20 8.49 7.07 15.70
N GLN A 21 9.40 7.89 15.16
CA GLN A 21 10.41 7.45 14.19
C GLN A 21 11.43 6.51 14.86
N GLU A 22 12.00 6.93 15.99
CA GLU A 22 12.95 6.11 16.74
C GLU A 22 12.36 4.76 17.17
N MET A 23 11.08 4.75 17.58
CA MET A 23 10.38 3.51 17.91
C MET A 23 10.24 2.59 16.69
N ARG A 24 9.87 3.13 15.52
CA ARG A 24 9.74 2.34 14.29
C ARG A 24 11.06 1.73 13.86
N ASP A 25 12.16 2.48 13.95
CA ASP A 25 13.47 1.99 13.55
C ASP A 25 13.94 0.85 14.47
N LYS A 26 13.76 1.00 15.79
CA LYS A 26 14.02 -0.07 16.76
C LYS A 26 13.17 -1.32 16.47
N MET A 27 11.87 -1.15 16.25
CA MET A 27 10.98 -2.27 15.94
C MET A 27 11.36 -2.99 14.63
N ARG A 28 11.81 -2.25 13.62
CA ARG A 28 12.25 -2.83 12.34
C ARG A 28 13.49 -3.72 12.50
N ASP A 29 14.40 -3.35 13.37
CA ASP A 29 15.61 -4.13 13.63
C ASP A 29 15.32 -5.36 14.50
N ASP A 30 14.38 -5.24 15.43
CA ASP A 30 13.96 -6.32 16.34
C ASP A 30 13.02 -7.35 15.69
N PHE A 31 12.23 -6.95 14.69
CA PHE A 31 11.28 -7.82 13.97
C PHE A 31 11.70 -8.03 12.51
N LYS A 32 12.33 -9.17 12.25
CA LYS A 32 12.44 -9.76 10.90
C LYS A 32 11.41 -10.85 10.77
N ALA A 33 10.20 -10.49 10.36
CA ALA A 33 9.21 -11.47 9.92
C ALA A 33 9.48 -11.85 8.47
N ASP A 34 9.27 -13.13 8.15
CA ASP A 34 9.22 -13.55 6.75
C ASP A 34 8.00 -12.88 6.09
N PRO A 35 8.14 -12.41 4.84
CA PRO A 35 7.02 -11.83 4.11
C PRO A 35 5.89 -12.86 3.97
N ASP A 36 4.66 -12.44 4.28
CA ASP A 36 3.47 -13.23 3.99
C ASP A 36 3.09 -12.98 2.54
N SER A 37 3.17 -14.01 1.70
CA SER A 37 2.89 -13.93 0.27
C SER A 37 1.43 -13.61 -0.07
N SER A 38 0.52 -13.71 0.91
CA SER A 38 -0.87 -13.27 0.77
C SER A 38 -1.05 -11.76 0.92
N VAL A 39 -0.05 -11.05 1.45
CA VAL A 39 -0.12 -9.61 1.71
C VAL A 39 0.54 -8.83 0.58
N THR A 40 -0.24 -7.96 -0.06
CA THR A 40 0.29 -6.99 -1.01
C THR A 40 0.81 -5.76 -0.27
N PHE A 41 2.14 -5.62 -0.23
CA PHE A 41 2.82 -4.44 0.33
C PHE A 41 3.53 -3.64 -0.77
N ILE A 42 3.26 -2.33 -0.81
CA ILE A 42 3.90 -1.39 -1.74
C ILE A 42 4.68 -0.35 -0.95
N LYS A 43 5.96 -0.17 -1.28
CA LYS A 43 6.83 0.80 -0.61
C LYS A 43 6.50 2.22 -1.06
N GLN A 44 6.33 3.15 -0.13
CA GLN A 44 6.11 4.54 -0.49
C GLN A 44 7.43 5.20 -0.93
N LYS A 45 7.52 5.59 -2.20
CA LYS A 45 8.64 6.36 -2.76
C LYS A 45 8.26 7.78 -3.21
N ILE A 46 6.97 8.07 -3.26
CA ILE A 46 6.43 9.38 -3.68
C ILE A 46 6.11 10.22 -2.42
N ARG A 47 6.65 11.44 -2.38
CA ARG A 47 6.41 12.37 -1.26
C ARG A 47 4.93 12.79 -1.25
N MET A 48 4.33 12.86 -0.07
CA MET A 48 2.91 13.24 0.14
C MET A 48 1.85 12.26 -0.42
N ALA A 49 2.24 11.12 -0.97
CA ALA A 49 1.31 10.13 -1.50
C ALA A 49 0.71 9.16 -0.46
N CYS A 50 0.91 9.38 0.85
CA CYS A 50 0.54 8.39 1.89
C CYS A 50 -0.95 8.05 1.91
N GLY A 51 -1.83 8.99 1.55
CA GLY A 51 -3.26 8.74 1.39
C GLY A 51 -3.56 7.74 0.27
N THR A 52 -2.95 7.94 -0.90
CA THR A 52 -3.04 6.99 -2.04
C THR A 52 -2.48 5.63 -1.65
N MET A 53 -1.34 5.59 -0.97
CA MET A 53 -0.75 4.33 -0.49
C MET A 53 -1.72 3.57 0.44
N ALA A 54 -2.35 4.27 1.38
CA ALA A 54 -3.30 3.66 2.32
C ALA A 54 -4.53 3.09 1.59
N ILE A 55 -5.05 3.78 0.58
CA ILE A 55 -6.19 3.31 -0.24
C ILE A 55 -5.79 2.08 -1.06
N LEU A 56 -4.61 2.10 -1.68
CA LEU A 56 -4.10 0.96 -2.46
C LEU A 56 -3.91 -0.27 -1.55
N HIS A 57 -3.27 -0.12 -0.40
CA HIS A 57 -3.09 -1.22 0.55
C HIS A 57 -4.43 -1.77 1.03
N ALA A 58 -5.40 -0.91 1.37
CA ALA A 58 -6.73 -1.37 1.76
C ALA A 58 -7.46 -2.11 0.64
N THR A 59 -7.43 -1.58 -0.58
CA THR A 59 -8.19 -2.14 -1.72
C THR A 59 -7.60 -3.46 -2.20
N LEU A 60 -6.27 -3.59 -2.23
CA LEU A 60 -5.59 -4.78 -2.74
C LEU A 60 -5.64 -5.95 -1.75
N ASN A 61 -5.65 -5.68 -0.45
CA ASN A 61 -5.69 -6.71 0.60
C ASN A 61 -7.11 -7.05 1.08
N CYS A 62 -8.15 -6.41 0.53
CA CYS A 62 -9.56 -6.70 0.81
C CYS A 62 -10.32 -7.17 -0.45
N SER A 63 -9.59 -7.69 -1.44
CA SER A 63 -10.05 -7.96 -2.81
C SER A 63 -11.14 -9.02 -2.94
N GLU A 64 -11.35 -9.89 -1.95
CA GLU A 64 -12.44 -10.88 -1.97
C GLU A 64 -13.84 -10.23 -2.14
N GLU A 65 -13.96 -8.93 -1.82
CA GLU A 65 -15.20 -8.17 -1.91
C GLU A 65 -15.24 -7.18 -3.10
N MET A 66 -14.18 -7.07 -3.92
CA MET A 66 -14.03 -5.99 -4.91
C MET A 66 -13.48 -6.45 -6.28
N GLU A 67 -14.19 -6.08 -7.35
CA GLU A 67 -13.69 -6.26 -8.73
C GLU A 67 -12.68 -5.15 -9.08
N HIS A 68 -11.45 -5.53 -9.44
CA HIS A 68 -10.42 -4.58 -9.89
C HIS A 68 -10.64 -4.19 -11.36
N LYS A 69 -10.67 -2.87 -11.64
CA LYS A 69 -10.82 -2.27 -12.98
C LYS A 69 -9.84 -1.14 -13.20
N GLY A 70 -9.56 -0.81 -14.46
CA GLY A 70 -8.66 0.28 -14.86
C GLY A 70 -7.29 0.11 -14.21
N PHE A 71 -6.73 1.21 -13.70
CA PHE A 71 -5.44 1.23 -13.02
C PHE A 71 -5.25 0.13 -11.97
N LEU A 72 -6.26 -0.17 -11.15
CA LEU A 72 -6.16 -1.21 -10.12
C LEU A 72 -5.98 -2.61 -10.73
N LYS A 73 -6.62 -2.88 -11.86
CA LYS A 73 -6.45 -4.14 -12.58
C LYS A 73 -5.03 -4.23 -13.15
N ASP A 74 -4.53 -3.15 -13.74
CA ASP A 74 -3.18 -3.13 -14.33
C ASP A 74 -2.11 -3.31 -13.25
N LEU A 75 -2.31 -2.72 -12.07
CA LEU A 75 -1.44 -2.90 -10.90
C LEU A 75 -1.44 -4.35 -10.41
N VAL A 76 -2.61 -5.00 -10.29
CA VAL A 76 -2.71 -6.41 -9.88
C VAL A 76 -2.08 -7.33 -10.92
N ASP A 77 -2.36 -7.12 -12.21
CA ASP A 77 -1.79 -7.88 -13.30
C ASP A 77 -0.27 -7.73 -13.36
N PHE A 78 0.27 -6.53 -13.07
CA PHE A 78 1.70 -6.30 -12.95
C PHE A 78 2.28 -7.05 -11.75
N GLY A 79 1.67 -6.90 -10.56
CA GLY A 79 2.10 -7.58 -9.34
C GLY A 79 2.15 -9.11 -9.47
N SER A 80 1.18 -9.70 -10.16
CA SER A 80 1.12 -11.16 -10.39
C SER A 80 2.27 -11.71 -11.25
N LYS A 81 3.01 -10.84 -11.94
CA LYS A 81 4.17 -11.22 -12.78
C LYS A 81 5.50 -11.12 -12.04
N ILE A 82 5.50 -10.60 -10.82
CA ILE A 82 6.71 -10.49 -10.01
C ILE A 82 6.96 -11.83 -9.33
N GLU A 83 8.10 -12.44 -9.62
CA GLU A 83 8.47 -13.76 -9.07
C GLU A 83 9.20 -13.66 -7.73
N ASP A 84 9.93 -12.57 -7.51
CA ASP A 84 10.72 -12.33 -6.29
C ASP A 84 9.93 -11.45 -5.31
N GLU A 85 9.39 -12.08 -4.26
CA GLU A 85 8.66 -11.40 -3.20
C GLU A 85 9.50 -10.33 -2.47
N THR A 86 10.84 -10.45 -2.50
CA THR A 86 11.73 -9.49 -1.85
C THR A 86 11.89 -8.19 -2.64
N THR A 87 11.73 -8.23 -3.97
CA THR A 87 11.78 -7.05 -4.84
C THR A 87 10.39 -6.48 -5.11
N ALA A 88 9.32 -7.27 -4.94
CA ALA A 88 7.95 -6.88 -5.22
C ALA A 88 7.54 -5.51 -4.62
N PRO A 89 7.83 -5.17 -3.35
CA PRO A 89 7.45 -3.86 -2.82
C PRO A 89 8.11 -2.67 -3.52
N ASP A 90 9.34 -2.85 -4.00
CA ASP A 90 10.12 -1.83 -4.67
C ASP A 90 9.75 -1.71 -6.16
N GLU A 91 9.40 -2.82 -6.82
CA GLU A 91 8.91 -2.88 -8.20
C GLU A 91 7.49 -2.32 -8.34
N LEU A 92 6.58 -2.68 -7.44
CA LEU A 92 5.24 -2.09 -7.39
C LEU A 92 5.32 -0.57 -7.18
N ALA A 93 6.23 -0.12 -6.31
CA ALA A 93 6.46 1.31 -6.09
C ALA A 93 6.95 2.01 -7.36
N GLN A 94 7.78 1.34 -8.17
CA GLN A 94 8.24 1.87 -9.45
C GLN A 94 7.09 1.98 -10.46
N PHE A 95 6.24 0.96 -10.54
CA PHE A 95 5.02 1.01 -11.35
C PHE A 95 4.12 2.22 -11.00
N LEU A 96 3.99 2.54 -9.70
CA LEU A 96 3.24 3.73 -9.27
C LEU A 96 3.92 5.05 -9.68
N ILE A 97 5.25 5.12 -9.64
CA ILE A 97 6.03 6.31 -10.05
C ILE A 97 5.85 6.58 -11.55
N ASP A 98 5.82 5.53 -12.36
CA ASP A 98 5.76 5.64 -13.82
C ASP A 98 4.33 5.88 -14.34
N SER A 99 3.33 5.97 -13.44
CA SER A 99 1.93 6.17 -13.80
C SER A 99 1.53 7.66 -13.84
N GLU A 100 1.45 8.21 -15.04
CA GLU A 100 0.87 9.55 -15.27
C GLU A 100 -0.62 9.61 -14.89
N GLU A 101 -1.36 8.51 -15.07
CA GLU A 101 -2.77 8.42 -14.68
C GLU A 101 -2.94 8.61 -13.17
N LEU A 102 -2.14 7.90 -12.37
CA LEU A 102 -2.21 7.98 -10.91
C LEU A 102 -1.76 9.34 -10.40
N GLU A 103 -0.71 9.92 -10.99
CA GLU A 103 -0.26 11.27 -10.68
C GLU A 103 -1.39 12.29 -10.89
N LYS A 104 -2.06 12.21 -12.04
CA LYS A 104 -3.18 13.12 -12.36
C LYS A 104 -4.31 12.99 -11.35
N VAL A 105 -4.80 11.78 -11.07
CA VAL A 105 -5.92 11.57 -10.14
C VAL A 105 -5.55 11.99 -8.71
N HIS A 106 -4.32 11.74 -8.27
CA HIS A 106 -3.84 12.20 -6.98
C HIS A 106 -3.71 13.73 -6.90
N GLY A 107 -3.24 14.37 -7.97
CA GLY A 107 -3.03 15.82 -8.04
C GLY A 107 -4.31 16.64 -8.19
N GLU A 108 -5.44 16.02 -8.52
CA GLU A 108 -6.77 16.65 -8.56
C GLU A 108 -7.40 16.84 -7.16
N CYS A 109 -6.77 16.33 -6.10
CA CYS A 109 -7.24 16.40 -4.71
C CYS A 109 -6.79 17.66 -3.94
#